data_AF-A0A7S0XU98-F1
#
_entry.id   AF-A0A7S0XU98-F1
#
_cell.length_a   1.000
_cell.length_b   1.000
_cell.length_c   1.000
_cell.angle_alpha   90.00
_cell.angle_beta   90.00
_cell.angle_gamma   90.00
#
_symmetry.space_group_name_H-M   'P 1'
#
loop_
_entity.id
_entity.type
_entity.pdbx_description
1 polymer ?
#
loop_
_entity_poly.entity_id
_entity_poly.type
_entity_poly.pdbx_seq_one_letter_code
_entity_poly.pdbx_strand_id
1 'polypeptide(L)'
;ESAVYEWVPSAGAFNRTGVLANERDPGSGNRRYASRVTTFVLGGRAYCFASYFSDRSTTSVSSVLYQWLPSASSFRHHQSFPTNGAADASLATASTGEIFLSVA
;
A
#
# COMPACT_ATOMS: atom_id res chain seq x y z
N GLU A 1 4.43 -10.92 0.40
CA GLU A 1 5.05 -9.75 1.02
C GLU A 1 5.58 -8.81 -0.02
N SER A 2 4.97 -7.64 -0.07
CA SER A 2 5.51 -6.46 -0.71
C SER A 2 6.62 -5.92 0.20
N ALA A 3 7.87 -6.21 -0.17
CA ALA A 3 9.03 -5.75 0.59
C ALA A 3 9.26 -4.24 0.39
N VAL A 4 9.66 -3.57 1.46
CA VAL A 4 9.99 -2.14 1.44
C VAL A 4 11.51 -2.02 1.57
N TYR A 5 12.08 -1.25 0.65
CA TYR A 5 13.49 -0.92 0.64
C TYR A 5 13.67 0.59 0.70
N GLU A 6 14.64 1.03 1.49
CA GLU A 6 15.06 2.42 1.57
C GLU A 6 16.41 2.59 0.90
N TRP A 7 16.55 3.65 0.11
CA TRP A 7 17.83 3.99 -0.51
C TRP A 7 18.79 4.53 0.55
N VAL A 8 19.99 3.98 0.61
CA VAL A 8 21.08 4.41 1.49
C VAL A 8 22.17 5.07 0.63
N PRO A 9 22.23 6.43 0.57
CA PRO A 9 23.14 7.13 -0.33
C PRO A 9 24.62 6.80 -0.09
N SER A 10 25.02 6.66 1.17
CA SER A 10 26.41 6.36 1.54
C SER A 10 26.87 4.97 1.06
N ALA A 11 25.93 4.04 0.89
CA ALA A 11 26.20 2.70 0.40
C ALA A 11 25.93 2.57 -1.11
N GLY A 12 25.29 3.56 -1.74
CA GLY A 12 24.82 3.45 -3.13
C GLY A 12 23.88 2.25 -3.33
N ALA A 13 23.12 1.87 -2.31
CA ALA A 13 22.34 0.63 -2.30
C ALA A 13 21.00 0.78 -1.60
N PHE A 14 20.07 -0.11 -1.93
CA PHE A 14 18.80 -0.28 -1.23
C PHE A 14 18.98 -1.23 -0.05
N ASN A 15 18.55 -0.80 1.15
CA ASN A 15 18.47 -1.66 2.32
C ASN A 15 17.02 -2.05 2.61
N ARG A 16 16.76 -3.31 2.95
CA ARG A 16 15.40 -3.76 3.28
C ARG A 16 15.02 -3.21 4.64
N THR A 17 14.01 -2.35 4.70
CA THR A 17 13.53 -1.73 5.94
C THR A 17 12.29 -2.40 6.48
N GLY A 18 11.59 -3.19 5.67
CA GLY A 18 10.47 -3.99 6.15
C GLY A 18 9.61 -4.58 5.05
N VAL A 19 8.34 -4.75 5.38
CA VAL A 19 7.26 -5.16 4.48
C VAL A 19 6.07 -4.26 4.75
N LEU A 20 5.17 -4.10 3.78
CA LEU A 20 3.85 -3.53 4.08
C LEU A 20 3.17 -4.45 5.11
N ALA A 21 2.79 -3.88 6.25
CA ALA A 21 2.34 -4.65 7.41
C ALA A 21 1.07 -5.46 7.11
N ASN A 22 0.91 -6.63 7.75
CA ASN A 22 -0.37 -7.36 7.79
C ASN A 22 -0.92 -7.88 6.44
N GLU A 23 -0.05 -8.37 5.56
CA GLU A 23 -0.46 -9.18 4.41
C GLU A 23 -1.00 -10.58 4.78
N ARG A 24 -1.66 -10.78 5.93
CA ARG A 24 -2.32 -12.06 6.25
C ARG A 24 -3.83 -11.89 6.24
N ASP A 25 -4.51 -12.82 5.57
CA ASP A 25 -5.96 -12.95 5.65
C ASP A 25 -6.41 -13.07 7.11
N PRO A 26 -7.36 -12.24 7.57
CA PRO A 26 -8.12 -12.57 8.76
C PRO A 26 -8.93 -13.83 8.46
N GLY A 27 -8.51 -14.98 9.01
CA GLY A 27 -9.15 -16.28 8.81
C GLY A 27 -8.21 -17.35 8.29
N SER A 28 -7.75 -17.22 7.04
CA SER A 28 -6.91 -18.26 6.40
C SER A 28 -5.44 -18.21 6.88
N GLY A 29 -4.98 -17.05 7.36
CA GLY A 29 -3.57 -16.81 7.68
C GLY A 29 -2.64 -16.81 6.46
N ASN A 30 -3.18 -16.98 5.24
CA ASN A 30 -2.40 -16.95 4.01
C ASN A 30 -1.82 -15.58 3.76
N ARG A 31 -0.64 -15.57 3.14
CA ARG A 31 -0.01 -14.34 2.66
C ARG A 31 -0.78 -13.81 1.43
N ARG A 32 -1.28 -12.58 1.53
CA ARG A 32 -1.88 -11.80 0.45
C ARG A 32 -0.81 -10.95 -0.21
N TYR A 33 -0.55 -11.15 -1.49
CA TYR A 33 0.37 -10.27 -2.23
C TYR A 33 -0.46 -9.14 -2.85
N ALA A 34 0.01 -7.90 -2.70
CA ALA A 34 -0.63 -6.79 -3.39
C ALA A 34 -0.55 -7.02 -4.90
N SER A 35 -1.68 -6.90 -5.60
CA SER A 35 -1.72 -6.94 -7.07
C SER A 35 -1.00 -5.72 -7.65
N ARG A 36 -1.09 -4.60 -6.93
CA ARG A 36 -0.43 -3.35 -7.26
C ARG A 36 -0.13 -2.54 -6.00
N VAL A 37 0.98 -1.80 -6.06
CA VAL A 37 1.38 -0.83 -5.05
C VAL A 37 1.54 0.54 -5.72
N THR A 38 0.78 1.52 -5.25
CA THR A 38 0.82 2.91 -5.74
C THR A 38 1.27 3.83 -4.62
N THR A 39 2.40 4.50 -4.79
CA THR A 39 2.98 5.42 -3.79
C THR A 39 2.72 6.88 -4.15
N PHE A 40 2.44 7.71 -3.16
CA PHE A 40 2.15 9.13 -3.35
C PHE A 40 2.43 9.95 -2.09
N VAL A 41 2.49 11.28 -2.22
CA VAL A 41 2.68 12.22 -1.11
C VAL A 41 1.45 13.12 -0.99
N LEU A 42 0.86 13.19 0.21
CA LEU A 42 -0.27 14.06 0.53
C LEU A 42 0.02 14.82 1.81
N GLY A 43 -0.11 16.15 1.78
CA GLY A 43 0.16 17.01 2.95
C GLY A 43 1.56 16.81 3.55
N GLY A 44 2.58 16.60 2.70
CA GLY A 44 3.97 16.36 3.13
C GLY A 44 4.24 14.99 3.74
N ARG A 45 3.26 14.07 3.73
CA ARG A 45 3.40 12.71 4.26
C ARG A 45 3.40 11.71 3.10
N ALA A 46 4.30 10.73 3.16
CA ALA A 46 4.36 9.66 2.17
C ALA A 46 3.35 8.56 2.52
N TYR A 47 2.66 8.09 1.48
CA TYR A 47 1.65 7.04 1.55
C TYR A 47 1.90 5.99 0.48
N CYS A 48 1.37 4.81 0.75
CA CYS A 48 1.43 3.65 -0.12
C CYS A 48 0.06 2.97 -0.11
N PHE A 49 -0.61 2.90 -1.25
CA PHE A 49 -1.85 2.15 -1.42
C PHE A 49 -1.54 0.77 -2.01
N ALA A 50 -1.94 -0.28 -1.32
CA ALA A 50 -1.83 -1.66 -1.79
C ALA A 50 -3.21 -2.16 -2.23
N SER A 51 -3.36 -2.44 -3.52
CA SER A 51 -4.53 -3.11 -4.08
C SER A 51 -4.42 -4.62 -3.85
N TYR A 52 -5.53 -5.26 -3.48
CA TYR A 52 -5.60 -6.72 -3.37
C TYR A 52 -6.74 -7.26 -4.24
N PHE A 53 -6.40 -8.24 -5.07
CA PHE A 53 -7.36 -8.84 -6.00
C PHE A 53 -8.24 -9.90 -5.32
N SER A 54 -7.63 -10.79 -4.54
CA SER A 54 -8.36 -11.86 -3.85
C SER A 54 -7.56 -12.40 -2.67
N ASP A 55 -8.23 -13.14 -1.79
CA ASP A 55 -7.63 -13.92 -0.72
C ASP A 55 -7.54 -15.42 -1.06
N ARG A 56 -7.62 -15.73 -2.37
CA ARG A 56 -7.76 -17.09 -2.94
C ARG A 56 -9.10 -17.77 -2.69
N SER A 57 -9.96 -17.25 -1.81
CA SER A 57 -11.31 -17.76 -1.58
C SER A 57 -12.38 -16.86 -2.22
N THR A 58 -12.16 -15.54 -2.19
CA THR A 58 -13.07 -14.53 -2.72
C THR A 58 -12.29 -13.33 -3.26
N THR A 59 -12.89 -12.59 -4.19
CA THR A 59 -12.40 -11.28 -4.64
C THR A 59 -12.87 -10.13 -3.74
N SER A 60 -13.82 -10.38 -2.84
CA SER A 60 -14.31 -9.38 -1.88
C SER A 60 -13.33 -9.22 -0.73
N VAL A 61 -12.29 -8.43 -0.96
CA VAL A 61 -11.17 -8.21 -0.03
C VAL A 61 -10.91 -6.72 0.13
N SER A 62 -10.33 -6.32 1.26
CA SER A 62 -9.97 -4.92 1.48
C SER A 62 -8.61 -4.58 0.86
N SER A 63 -8.56 -3.50 0.10
CA SER A 63 -7.33 -2.77 -0.23
C SER A 63 -6.90 -1.88 0.94
N VAL A 64 -5.62 -1.54 1.03
CA VAL A 64 -5.08 -0.89 2.24
C VAL A 64 -4.22 0.32 1.89
N LEU A 65 -4.49 1.44 2.56
CA LEU A 65 -3.62 2.60 2.59
C LEU A 65 -2.69 2.50 3.80
N TYR A 66 -1.39 2.60 3.54
CA TYR A 66 -0.35 2.70 4.54
C TYR A 66 0.25 4.10 4.54
N GLN A 67 0.65 4.56 5.72
CA GLN A 67 1.37 5.81 5.92
C GLN A 67 2.80 5.52 6.34
N TRP A 68 3.77 6.20 5.74
CA TRP A 68 5.17 6.15 6.19
C TRP A 68 5.31 6.87 7.52
N LEU A 69 5.89 6.19 8.51
CA LEU A 69 6.25 6.78 9.80
C LEU A 69 7.78 6.86 9.91
N PRO A 70 8.38 8.06 9.76
CA PRO A 70 9.84 8.23 9.85
C PRO A 70 10.41 7.78 11.19
N SER A 71 9.69 8.01 12.29
CA SER A 71 10.14 7.62 13.65
C SER A 71 10.27 6.11 13.85
N ALA A 72 9.58 5.31 13.02
CA ALA A 72 9.61 3.86 13.08
C ALA A 72 10.23 3.22 11.83
N SER A 73 10.77 4.05 10.92
CA SER A 73 11.30 3.66 9.60
C SER A 73 10.45 2.59 8.91
N SER A 74 9.13 2.73 8.95
CA SER A 74 8.19 1.73 8.44
C SER A 74 6.88 2.33 7.96
N PHE A 75 6.26 1.66 6.98
CA PHE A 75 4.86 1.89 6.63
C PHE A 75 3.95 1.20 7.65
N ARG A 76 2.98 1.94 8.19
CA ARG A 76 1.95 1.41 9.09
C ARG A 76 0.58 1.51 8.43
N HIS A 77 -0.30 0.56 8.77
CA HIS A 77 -1.70 0.60 8.35
C HIS A 77 -2.31 1.94 8.74
N HIS A 78 -2.99 2.59 7.79
CA HIS A 78 -3.67 3.86 8.00
C HIS A 78 -5.18 3.72 7.80
N GLN A 79 -5.60 3.05 6.72
CA GLN A 79 -7.02 2.84 6.40
C GLN A 79 -7.22 1.59 5.52
N SER A 80 -8.36 0.92 5.67
CA SER A 80 -8.80 -0.16 4.78
C SER A 80 -9.98 0.29 3.92
N PHE A 81 -10.03 -0.21 2.69
CA PHE A 81 -11.04 0.10 1.69
C PHE A 81 -11.66 -1.21 1.21
N PRO A 82 -12.95 -1.48 1.48
CA PRO A 82 -13.64 -2.64 0.92
C PRO A 82 -13.59 -2.57 -0.61
N THR A 83 -13.04 -3.59 -1.25
CA THR A 83 -12.89 -3.66 -2.71
C THR A 83 -13.33 -5.03 -3.22
N ASN A 84 -13.62 -5.14 -4.52
CA ASN A 84 -13.92 -6.41 -5.16
C ASN A 84 -12.96 -6.59 -6.34
N GLY A 85 -11.90 -7.38 -6.19
CA GLY A 85 -11.01 -7.68 -7.31
C GLY A 85 -10.05 -6.56 -7.70
N ALA A 86 -9.63 -5.70 -6.75
CA ALA A 86 -8.77 -4.57 -7.09
C ALA A 86 -7.41 -5.02 -7.68
N ALA A 87 -7.16 -4.62 -8.92
CA ALA A 87 -5.94 -4.87 -9.68
C ALA A 87 -5.07 -3.60 -9.83
N ASP A 88 -5.66 -2.41 -9.69
CA ASP A 88 -4.99 -1.13 -9.88
C ASP A 88 -5.50 -0.06 -8.90
N ALA A 89 -4.68 0.96 -8.70
CA ALA A 89 -5.05 2.19 -8.03
C ALA A 89 -4.28 3.36 -8.64
N SER A 90 -4.99 4.48 -8.87
CA SER A 90 -4.43 5.69 -9.45
C SER A 90 -4.93 6.93 -8.73
N LEU A 91 -4.13 8.00 -8.80
CA LEU A 91 -4.51 9.30 -8.29
C LEU A 91 -4.79 10.25 -9.45
N ALA A 92 -5.81 11.09 -9.27
CA ALA A 92 -6.11 12.20 -10.14
C ALA A 92 -6.28 13.47 -9.30
N THR A 93 -5.79 14.59 -9.82
CA THR A 93 -6.00 15.90 -9.22
C THR A 93 -6.97 16.67 -10.11
N ALA A 94 -8.08 17.15 -9.55
CA ALA A 94 -9.00 18.02 -10.27
C ALA A 94 -8.39 19.41 -10.49
N SER A 95 -8.96 20.17 -11.42
CA SER A 95 -8.53 21.55 -11.70
C SER A 95 -8.66 22.47 -10.49
N THR A 96 -9.55 22.13 -9.56
CA THR A 96 -9.80 22.83 -8.30
C THR A 96 -8.89 22.37 -7.14
N GLY A 97 -8.04 21.36 -7.37
CA GLY A 97 -7.01 20.92 -6.43
C GLY A 97 -7.38 19.73 -5.53
N GLU A 98 -8.63 19.27 -5.56
CA GLU A 98 -9.04 18.04 -4.88
C GLU A 98 -8.34 16.83 -5.49
N ILE A 99 -8.02 15.87 -4.64
CA ILE A 99 -7.30 14.66 -5.01
C ILE A 99 -8.24 13.47 -4.87
N PHE A 100 -8.37 12.71 -5.94
CA PHE A 100 -9.19 11.52 -6.03
C PHE A 100 -8.30 10.29 -6.12
N LEU A 101 -8.65 9.27 -5.34
CA LEU A 101 -8.07 7.94 -5.44
C LEU A 101 -9.10 7.03 -6.11
N SER A 102 -8.75 6.52 -7.29
CA SER A 102 -9.53 5.53 -8.01
C SER A 102 -8.92 4.15 -7.76
N VAL A 103 -9.77 3.16 -7.47
CA VAL A 103 -9.37 1.77 -7.27
C VAL A 103 -10.16 0.90 -8.24
N ALA A 104 -9.47 0.11 -9.04
CA ALA A 104 -10.04 -0.70 -10.12
C ALA A 104 -9.60 -2.16 -9.98
#